data_AF-A0A815XPL3-F1
#
_entry.id   AF-A0A815XPL3-F1
#
_cell.length_a   1.000
_cell.length_b   1.000
_cell.length_c   1.000
_cell.angle_alpha   90.00
_cell.angle_beta   90.00
_cell.angle_gamma   90.00
#
_symmetry.space_group_name_H-M   'P 1'
#
loop_
_entity.id
_entity.type
_entity.pdbx_description
1 polymer ?
#
loop_
_entity_poly.entity_id
_entity_poly.type
_entity_poly.pdbx_seq_one_letter_code
_entity_poly.pdbx_strand_id
1 'polypeptide(L)'
;MAGRRVFGKRSCGNGYSGDLRFPEIKDILLGIGYTPPHRNSVQKSLKHLRRKHHDQLIEHLKNIQSLSITTDFWTNRALESFLCITGHFLDENFKSESIILSFSSYKHRHVSANIAQSIINRLKELGVYEKLHSITCDGAANMTNACNQISTEIPRLWCIAHRLHLVICNALGFWMKAKKSTDDIIMDILENSDGNGDAEEEDETGIY
;
A
#
# COMPACT_ATOMS: atom_id res chain seq x y z
N MET A 1 22.81 63.92 5.38
CA MET A 1 21.92 63.33 4.37
C MET A 1 22.28 61.87 4.18
N ALA A 2 21.37 60.95 4.49
CA ALA A 2 21.25 59.60 3.91
C ALA A 2 20.09 58.89 4.62
N GLY A 3 18.90 58.95 4.01
CA GLY A 3 17.68 58.33 4.51
C GLY A 3 17.76 56.80 4.55
N ARG A 4 17.24 56.23 5.63
CA ARG A 4 17.11 54.78 5.82
C ARG A 4 16.15 54.20 4.77
N ARG A 5 16.62 53.17 4.06
CA ARG A 5 15.83 52.35 3.14
C ARG A 5 14.69 51.66 3.89
N VAL A 6 13.47 51.96 3.48
CA VAL A 6 12.24 51.27 3.88
C VAL A 6 12.29 49.87 3.27
N PHE A 7 12.47 48.84 4.10
CA PHE A 7 12.23 47.46 3.69
C PHE A 7 10.72 47.24 3.64
N GLY A 8 10.17 47.18 2.42
CA GLY A 8 8.78 46.88 2.17
C GLY A 8 8.39 45.54 2.77
N LYS A 9 7.29 45.54 3.54
CA LYS A 9 6.59 44.33 3.97
C LYS A 9 6.21 43.55 2.71
N ARG A 10 6.80 42.37 2.51
CA ARG A 10 6.30 41.41 1.53
C ARG A 10 4.92 40.98 1.99
N SER A 11 3.91 41.39 1.23
CA SER A 11 2.56 40.84 1.31
C SER A 11 2.65 39.34 1.12
N CYS A 12 2.31 38.57 2.14
CA CYS A 12 2.13 37.13 2.03
C CYS A 12 0.87 36.91 1.18
N GLY A 13 1.06 36.62 -0.10
CA GLY A 13 -0.02 36.32 -1.02
C GLY A 13 -0.89 35.19 -0.48
N ASN A 14 -2.17 35.49 -0.23
CA ASN A 14 -3.22 34.51 -0.03
C ASN A 14 -3.42 33.76 -1.34
N GLY A 15 -2.81 32.59 -1.44
CA GLY A 15 -2.92 31.70 -2.60
C GLY A 15 -3.19 30.27 -2.15
N TYR A 16 -4.25 30.06 -1.36
CA TYR A 16 -4.83 28.73 -1.19
C TYR A 16 -6.17 28.68 -1.93
N SER A 17 -6.09 28.57 -3.26
CA SER A 17 -7.19 28.02 -4.07
C SER A 17 -7.16 26.49 -3.93
N GLY A 18 -7.29 26.00 -2.70
CA GLY A 18 -7.62 24.59 -2.47
C GLY A 18 -9.12 24.50 -2.71
N ASP A 19 -9.49 24.10 -3.92
CA ASP A 19 -10.88 23.86 -4.29
C ASP A 19 -11.49 22.90 -3.27
N LEU A 20 -12.35 23.42 -2.40
CA LEU A 20 -13.05 22.59 -1.44
C LEU A 20 -14.02 21.78 -2.27
N ARG A 21 -13.91 20.45 -2.21
CA ARG A 21 -14.82 19.51 -2.89
C ARG A 21 -16.31 19.73 -2.54
N PHE A 22 -16.61 20.59 -1.57
CA PHE A 22 -17.95 21.00 -1.13
C PHE A 22 -17.94 22.48 -0.68
N PRO A 23 -18.07 23.44 -1.60
CA PRO A 23 -18.07 24.86 -1.27
C PRO A 23 -19.26 25.26 -0.39
N GLU A 24 -20.41 24.58 -0.51
CA GLU A 24 -21.61 24.90 0.30
C GLU A 24 -21.37 24.66 1.80
N ILE A 25 -20.55 23.65 2.14
CA ILE A 25 -20.23 23.32 3.53
C ILE A 25 -19.43 24.46 4.17
N LYS A 26 -18.52 25.10 3.42
CA LYS A 26 -17.74 26.22 3.95
C LYS A 26 -18.64 27.39 4.32
N ASP A 27 -19.59 27.72 3.46
CA ASP A 27 -20.49 28.86 3.68
C ASP A 27 -21.46 28.59 4.83
N ILE A 28 -21.97 27.37 4.96
CA ILE A 28 -22.77 26.94 6.13
C ILE A 28 -21.96 27.08 7.42
N LEU A 29 -20.72 26.57 7.45
CA LEU A 29 -19.87 26.62 8.64
C LEU A 29 -19.54 28.06 9.04
N LEU A 30 -19.22 28.93 8.08
CA LEU A 30 -18.99 30.35 8.36
C LEU A 30 -20.26 31.06 8.81
N GLY A 31 -21.43 30.71 8.24
CA GLY A 31 -22.74 31.25 8.61
C GLY A 31 -23.15 30.95 10.05
N ILE A 32 -22.72 29.82 10.62
CA ILE A 32 -22.93 29.48 12.03
C ILE A 32 -21.83 30.02 12.97
N GLY A 33 -20.91 30.85 12.45
CA GLY A 33 -19.83 31.45 13.24
C GLY A 33 -18.64 30.53 13.53
N TYR A 34 -18.51 29.39 12.83
CA TYR A 34 -17.36 28.51 12.99
C TYR A 34 -16.10 29.16 12.43
N THR A 35 -15.05 29.22 13.24
CA THR A 35 -13.72 29.67 12.81
C THR A 35 -12.81 28.45 12.61
N PRO A 36 -12.37 28.17 11.37
CA PRO A 36 -11.54 26.99 11.11
C PRO A 36 -10.19 27.11 11.82
N PRO A 37 -9.73 26.04 12.49
CA PRO A 37 -8.43 26.05 13.16
C PRO A 37 -7.30 26.17 12.14
N HIS A 38 -6.21 26.79 12.57
CA HIS A 38 -5.00 26.89 11.75
C HIS A 38 -4.47 25.50 11.38
N ARG A 39 -3.93 25.36 10.16
CA ARG A 39 -3.38 24.10 9.62
C ARG A 39 -2.43 23.41 10.60
N ASN A 40 -1.54 24.17 11.25
CA ASN A 40 -0.57 23.63 12.22
C ASN A 40 -1.26 23.05 13.46
N SER A 41 -2.35 23.67 13.91
CA SER A 41 -3.14 23.15 15.04
C SER A 41 -3.77 21.81 14.68
N VAL A 42 -4.39 21.71 13.49
CA VAL A 42 -4.94 20.45 12.98
C VAL A 42 -3.87 19.38 12.84
N GLN A 43 -2.71 19.72 12.26
CA GLN A 43 -1.60 18.78 12.09
C GLN A 43 -1.05 18.28 13.43
N LYS A 44 -0.92 19.15 14.43
CA LYS A 44 -0.50 18.77 15.78
C LYS A 44 -1.50 17.83 16.44
N SER A 45 -2.80 18.17 16.37
CA SER A 45 -3.87 17.33 16.89
C SER A 45 -3.92 15.97 16.20
N LEU A 46 -3.75 15.90 14.88
CA LEU A 46 -3.73 14.66 14.12
C LEU A 46 -2.55 13.76 14.50
N LYS A 47 -1.35 14.33 14.66
CA LYS A 47 -0.16 13.59 15.14
C LYS A 47 -0.39 13.02 16.54
N HIS A 48 -0.98 13.80 17.43
CA HIS A 48 -1.31 13.36 18.78
C HIS A 48 -2.35 12.23 18.76
N LEU A 49 -3.44 12.39 18.00
CA LEU A 49 -4.50 11.40 17.86
C LEU A 49 -3.98 10.09 17.28
N ARG A 50 -3.12 10.16 16.24
CA ARG A 50 -2.47 8.99 15.66
C ARG A 50 -1.63 8.23 16.70
N ARG A 51 -0.83 8.94 17.50
CA ARG A 51 -0.03 8.30 18.57
C ARG A 51 -0.93 7.63 19.60
N LYS A 52 -1.97 8.33 20.06
CA LYS A 52 -2.95 7.78 21.00
C LYS A 52 -3.59 6.50 20.47
N HIS A 53 -4.06 6.49 19.22
CA HIS A 53 -4.64 5.28 18.62
C HIS A 53 -3.63 4.17 18.41
N HIS A 54 -2.37 4.50 18.11
CA HIS A 54 -1.30 3.51 18.01
C HIS A 54 -1.02 2.84 19.36
N ASP A 55 -0.99 3.61 20.44
CA ASP A 55 -0.78 3.08 21.79
C ASP A 55 -1.98 2.19 22.21
N GLN A 56 -3.22 2.62 21.89
CA GLN A 56 -4.43 1.81 22.10
C GLN A 56 -4.43 0.52 21.28
N LEU A 57 -3.95 0.58 20.03
CA LEU A 57 -3.81 -0.59 19.16
C LEU A 57 -2.86 -1.60 19.79
N ILE A 58 -1.67 -1.18 20.23
CA ILE A 58 -0.70 -2.06 20.89
C ILE A 58 -1.33 -2.71 22.12
N GLU A 59 -2.05 -1.93 22.94
CA GLU A 59 -2.71 -2.47 24.13
C GLU A 59 -3.73 -3.56 23.79
N HIS A 60 -4.61 -3.32 22.80
CA HIS A 60 -5.57 -4.34 22.36
C HIS A 60 -4.89 -5.61 21.85
N LEU A 61 -3.73 -5.49 21.18
CA LEU A 61 -3.02 -6.64 20.62
C LEU A 61 -2.24 -7.47 21.66
N LYS A 62 -2.02 -6.97 22.88
CA LYS A 62 -1.28 -7.70 23.92
C LYS A 62 -1.95 -9.01 24.31
N ASN A 63 -3.26 -8.98 24.52
CA ASN A 63 -4.01 -10.10 25.09
C ASN A 63 -4.60 -11.05 24.05
N ILE A 64 -4.50 -10.74 22.76
CA ILE A 64 -5.01 -11.64 21.72
C ILE A 64 -4.22 -12.95 21.72
N GLN A 65 -4.91 -14.07 21.51
CA GLN A 65 -4.28 -15.40 21.45
C GLN A 65 -3.86 -15.76 20.02
N SER A 66 -4.63 -15.33 19.03
CA SER A 66 -4.42 -15.64 17.62
C SER A 66 -4.79 -14.45 16.76
N LEU A 67 -4.08 -14.30 15.64
CA LEU A 67 -4.27 -13.23 14.67
C LEU A 67 -4.34 -13.81 13.26
N SER A 68 -5.42 -13.54 12.55
CA SER A 68 -5.47 -13.69 11.09
C SER A 68 -5.31 -12.32 10.46
N ILE A 69 -4.61 -12.21 9.33
CA ILE A 69 -4.51 -10.94 8.62
C ILE A 69 -5.12 -11.03 7.23
N THR A 70 -5.69 -9.92 6.77
CA THR A 70 -5.93 -9.67 5.35
C THR A 70 -4.94 -8.60 4.87
N THR A 71 -4.39 -8.79 3.68
CA THR A 71 -3.47 -7.84 3.05
C THR A 71 -3.98 -7.49 1.65
N ASP A 72 -4.01 -6.20 1.38
CA ASP A 72 -4.39 -5.65 0.08
C ASP A 72 -3.26 -4.75 -0.43
N PHE A 73 -2.91 -4.95 -1.70
CA PHE A 73 -1.86 -4.20 -2.37
C PHE A 73 -2.38 -3.70 -3.70
N TRP A 74 -2.53 -2.38 -3.81
CA TRP A 74 -3.04 -1.75 -5.00
C TRP A 74 -2.18 -0.55 -5.40
N THR A 75 -2.22 -0.24 -6.69
CA THR A 75 -1.66 0.99 -7.24
C THR A 75 -2.80 1.89 -7.67
N ASN A 76 -2.81 3.14 -7.22
CA ASN A 76 -3.81 4.11 -7.61
C ASN A 76 -3.55 4.63 -9.04
N ARG A 77 -4.48 5.44 -9.55
CA ARG A 77 -4.34 6.07 -10.89
C ARG A 77 -3.17 7.06 -11.00
N ALA A 78 -2.66 7.53 -9.88
CA ALA A 78 -1.49 8.39 -9.81
C ALA A 78 -0.16 7.60 -9.73
N LEU A 79 -0.21 6.28 -9.97
CA LEU A 79 0.93 5.35 -9.90
C LEU A 79 1.56 5.25 -8.50
N GLU A 80 0.80 5.59 -7.46
CA GLU A 80 1.21 5.39 -6.08
C GLU A 80 0.68 4.06 -5.60
N SER A 81 1.58 3.23 -5.06
CA SER A 81 1.24 1.95 -4.49
C SER A 81 0.97 2.05 -3.00
N PHE A 82 0.07 1.21 -2.51
CA PHE A 82 -0.32 1.15 -1.12
C PHE A 82 -0.34 -0.31 -0.67
N LEU A 83 0.08 -0.51 0.57
CA LEU A 83 -0.03 -1.78 1.28
C LEU A 83 -0.87 -1.54 2.53
N CYS A 84 -1.98 -2.26 2.63
CA CYS A 84 -2.84 -2.28 3.81
C CYS A 84 -2.77 -3.65 4.47
N ILE A 85 -2.62 -3.66 5.79
CA ILE A 85 -2.64 -4.86 6.62
C ILE A 85 -3.76 -4.68 7.64
N THR A 86 -4.76 -5.53 7.58
CA THR A 86 -5.86 -5.58 8.55
C THR A 86 -5.75 -6.85 9.36
N GLY A 87 -5.82 -6.72 10.68
CA GLY A 87 -5.80 -7.82 11.63
C GLY A 87 -7.21 -8.20 12.05
N HIS A 88 -7.45 -9.49 12.18
CA HIS A 88 -8.71 -10.11 12.59
C HIS A 88 -8.41 -11.06 13.75
N PHE A 89 -9.12 -10.88 14.86
CA PHE A 89 -8.94 -11.71 16.06
C PHE A 89 -10.22 -11.74 16.89
N LEU A 90 -10.23 -12.59 17.91
CA LEU A 90 -11.27 -12.64 18.93
C LEU A 90 -10.78 -11.87 20.16
N ASP A 91 -11.64 -11.02 20.71
CA ASP A 91 -11.39 -10.35 21.98
C ASP A 91 -11.61 -11.31 23.18
N GLU A 92 -11.43 -10.79 24.40
CA GLU A 92 -11.60 -11.56 25.65
C GLU A 92 -13.05 -12.07 25.85
N ASN A 93 -14.03 -11.50 25.15
CA ASN A 93 -15.43 -11.89 25.17
C ASN A 93 -15.82 -12.77 23.98
N PHE A 94 -14.85 -13.32 23.23
CA PHE A 94 -15.06 -14.09 22.01
C PHE A 94 -15.80 -13.33 20.90
N LYS A 95 -15.71 -12.00 20.89
CA LYS A 95 -16.25 -11.17 19.82
C LYS A 95 -15.18 -10.98 18.74
N SER A 96 -15.58 -11.15 17.49
CA SER A 96 -14.71 -10.90 16.34
C SER A 96 -14.47 -9.40 16.17
N GLU A 97 -13.21 -9.02 16.15
CA GLU A 97 -12.74 -7.65 15.92
C GLU A 97 -11.87 -7.61 14.66
N SER A 98 -11.91 -6.46 13.97
CA SER A 98 -11.13 -6.22 12.75
C SER A 98 -10.56 -4.81 12.77
N ILE A 99 -9.24 -4.70 12.72
CA ILE A 99 -8.54 -3.41 12.87
C ILE A 99 -7.40 -3.27 11.87
N ILE A 100 -7.18 -2.04 11.38
CA ILE A 100 -6.06 -1.74 10.50
C ILE A 100 -4.77 -1.71 11.33
N LEU A 101 -3.87 -2.65 11.07
CA LEU A 101 -2.54 -2.74 11.71
C LEU A 101 -1.54 -1.79 11.05
N SER A 102 -1.69 -1.62 9.74
CA SER A 102 -0.84 -0.76 8.94
C SER A 102 -1.53 -0.31 7.67
N PHE A 103 -1.30 0.95 7.32
CA PHE A 103 -1.64 1.50 6.02
C PHE A 103 -0.48 2.39 5.59
N SER A 104 0.21 2.01 4.53
CA SER A 104 1.42 2.70 4.09
C SER A 104 1.47 2.84 2.57
N SER A 105 1.93 4.01 2.11
CA SER A 105 2.38 4.17 0.73
C SER A 105 3.66 3.35 0.52
N TYR A 106 3.64 2.54 -0.51
CA TYR A 106 4.70 1.62 -0.87
C TYR A 106 5.52 2.21 -2.01
N LYS A 107 6.73 2.69 -1.69
CA LYS A 107 7.62 3.37 -2.66
C LYS A 107 8.70 2.46 -3.24
N HIS A 108 8.81 1.24 -2.74
CA HIS A 108 9.82 0.28 -3.18
C HIS A 108 9.36 -0.46 -4.44
N ARG A 109 10.31 -1.04 -5.17
CA ARG A 109 9.96 -1.99 -6.26
C ARG A 109 9.08 -3.10 -5.68
N HIS A 110 8.03 -3.47 -6.41
CA HIS A 110 7.04 -4.49 -6.04
C HIS A 110 7.60 -5.91 -6.12
N VAL A 111 8.77 -6.12 -5.51
CA VAL A 111 9.42 -7.41 -5.38
C VAL A 111 8.79 -8.09 -4.17
N SER A 112 8.37 -9.35 -4.34
CA SER A 112 7.71 -10.13 -3.29
C SER A 112 8.48 -10.13 -1.96
N ALA A 113 9.82 -10.21 -2.02
CA ALA A 113 10.70 -10.20 -0.86
C ALA A 113 10.56 -8.90 -0.03
N ASN A 114 10.48 -7.75 -0.70
CA ASN A 114 10.32 -6.47 0.01
C ASN A 114 8.94 -6.37 0.66
N ILE A 115 7.90 -6.92 0.02
CA ILE A 115 6.53 -6.91 0.55
C ILE A 115 6.47 -7.82 1.78
N ALA A 116 7.02 -9.03 1.69
CA ALA A 116 7.11 -9.99 2.78
C ALA A 116 7.83 -9.37 3.99
N GLN A 117 9.01 -8.79 3.77
CA GLN A 117 9.79 -8.15 4.82
C GLN A 117 9.04 -6.99 5.47
N SER A 118 8.32 -6.20 4.69
CA SER A 118 7.51 -5.08 5.21
C SER A 118 6.38 -5.57 6.12
N ILE A 119 5.69 -6.65 5.74
CA ILE A 119 4.65 -7.27 6.57
C ILE A 119 5.27 -7.86 7.84
N ILE A 120 6.35 -8.64 7.74
CA ILE A 120 7.04 -9.25 8.88
C ILE A 120 7.48 -8.18 9.87
N ASN A 121 8.19 -7.15 9.41
CA ASN A 121 8.69 -6.07 10.26
C ASN A 121 7.52 -5.41 11.00
N ARG A 122 6.42 -5.13 10.30
CA ARG A 122 5.27 -4.48 10.90
C ARG A 122 4.59 -5.34 11.97
N LEU A 123 4.46 -6.65 11.73
CA LEU A 123 3.90 -7.56 12.73
C LEU A 123 4.84 -7.75 13.94
N LYS A 124 6.17 -7.73 13.72
CA LYS A 124 7.16 -7.77 14.80
C LYS A 124 7.16 -6.49 15.63
N GLU A 125 7.07 -5.32 15.00
CA GLU A 125 6.92 -4.02 15.69
C GLU A 125 5.68 -4.00 16.60
N LEU A 126 4.59 -4.64 16.17
CA LEU A 126 3.35 -4.75 16.94
C LEU A 126 3.37 -5.91 17.96
N GLY A 127 4.42 -6.74 17.98
CA GLY A 127 4.54 -7.87 18.91
C GLY A 127 3.57 -9.03 18.66
N VAL A 128 3.05 -9.16 17.43
CA VAL A 128 2.00 -10.14 17.08
C VAL A 128 2.43 -11.14 16.02
N TYR A 129 3.68 -11.09 15.56
CA TYR A 129 4.19 -11.99 14.52
C TYR A 129 4.02 -13.48 14.90
N GLU A 130 4.40 -13.86 16.12
CA GLU A 130 4.28 -15.24 16.61
C GLU A 130 2.82 -15.69 16.83
N LYS A 131 1.86 -14.75 16.80
CA LYS A 131 0.43 -15.02 16.95
C LYS A 131 -0.27 -15.21 15.59
N LEU A 132 0.46 -15.06 14.49
CA LEU A 132 -0.10 -15.09 13.14
C LEU A 132 -0.54 -16.52 12.77
N HIS A 133 -1.83 -16.67 12.48
CA HIS A 133 -2.46 -17.96 12.18
C HIS A 133 -2.79 -18.13 10.69
N SER A 134 -3.14 -17.05 9.98
CA SER A 134 -3.42 -17.12 8.55
C SER A 134 -3.23 -15.77 7.87
N ILE A 135 -2.93 -15.81 6.56
CA ILE A 135 -2.81 -14.61 5.73
C ILE A 135 -3.78 -14.73 4.57
N THR A 136 -4.70 -13.77 4.42
CA THR A 136 -5.59 -13.68 3.26
C THR A 136 -5.10 -12.57 2.33
N CYS A 137 -4.91 -12.88 1.05
CA CYS A 137 -4.48 -11.90 0.05
C CYS A 137 -5.23 -12.05 -1.27
N ASP A 138 -5.07 -11.08 -2.16
CA ASP A 138 -5.48 -11.23 -3.55
C ASP A 138 -4.67 -12.34 -4.26
N GLY A 139 -5.14 -12.75 -5.44
CA GLY A 139 -4.47 -13.79 -6.22
C GLY A 139 -3.25 -13.30 -6.99
N ALA A 140 -2.77 -12.06 -6.77
CA ALA A 140 -1.67 -11.51 -7.56
C ALA A 140 -0.39 -12.31 -7.29
N ALA A 141 0.40 -12.55 -8.34
CA ALA A 141 1.62 -13.35 -8.25
C ALA A 141 2.61 -12.79 -7.21
N ASN A 142 2.77 -11.46 -7.17
CA ASN A 142 3.66 -10.80 -6.22
C ASN A 142 3.21 -10.99 -4.77
N MET A 143 1.91 -10.87 -4.50
CA MET A 143 1.33 -11.05 -3.17
C MET A 143 1.37 -12.51 -2.73
N THR A 144 1.07 -13.43 -3.64
CA THR A 144 1.16 -14.87 -3.41
C THR A 144 2.60 -15.26 -3.02
N ASN A 145 3.58 -14.82 -3.81
CA ASN A 145 4.99 -15.09 -3.53
C ASN A 145 5.45 -14.42 -2.23
N ALA A 146 5.00 -13.19 -1.95
CA ALA A 146 5.32 -12.51 -0.70
C ALA A 146 4.77 -13.26 0.51
N CYS A 147 3.51 -13.68 0.48
CA CYS A 147 2.90 -14.42 1.58
C CYS A 147 3.60 -15.76 1.83
N ASN A 148 3.96 -16.48 0.76
CA ASN A 148 4.71 -17.74 0.87
C ASN A 148 6.11 -17.55 1.47
N GLN A 149 6.69 -16.35 1.34
CA GLN A 149 7.99 -16.01 1.95
C GLN A 149 7.88 -15.62 3.42
N ILE A 150 6.68 -15.32 3.95
CA ILE A 150 6.49 -14.96 5.36
C ILE A 150 6.67 -16.19 6.25
N SER A 151 6.00 -17.29 5.92
CA SER A 151 6.16 -18.56 6.61
C SER A 151 5.61 -19.69 5.73
N THR A 152 6.26 -20.86 5.79
CA THR A 152 5.79 -22.09 5.14
C THR A 152 4.69 -22.79 5.92
N GLU A 153 4.56 -22.50 7.22
CA GLU A 153 3.60 -23.16 8.11
C GLU A 153 2.26 -22.40 8.19
N ILE A 154 2.29 -21.10 7.90
CA ILE A 154 1.10 -20.25 8.01
C ILE A 154 0.30 -20.34 6.70
N PRO A 155 -0.96 -20.81 6.74
CA PRO A 155 -1.76 -20.94 5.54
C PRO A 155 -2.07 -19.57 4.91
N ARG A 156 -1.87 -19.51 3.60
CA ARG A 156 -2.34 -18.42 2.75
C ARG A 156 -3.73 -18.74 2.21
N LEU A 157 -4.68 -17.88 2.48
CA LEU A 157 -6.05 -17.95 1.98
C LEU A 157 -6.24 -17.00 0.79
N TRP A 158 -7.01 -17.44 -0.19
CA TRP A 158 -7.39 -16.59 -1.31
C TRP A 158 -8.55 -15.70 -0.92
N CYS A 159 -8.49 -14.44 -1.34
CA CYS A 159 -9.67 -13.58 -1.31
C CYS A 159 -10.81 -14.20 -2.15
N ILE A 160 -11.88 -14.61 -1.48
CA ILE A 160 -13.05 -15.24 -2.12
C ILE A 160 -13.67 -14.30 -3.15
N ALA A 161 -13.80 -13.02 -2.84
CA ALA A 161 -14.36 -12.03 -3.75
C ALA A 161 -13.56 -11.93 -5.06
N HIS A 162 -12.23 -11.88 -4.95
CA HIS A 162 -11.36 -11.89 -6.13
C HIS A 162 -11.48 -13.20 -6.91
N ARG A 163 -11.56 -14.35 -6.21
CA ARG A 163 -11.71 -15.65 -6.86
C ARG A 163 -13.03 -15.76 -7.62
N LEU A 164 -14.14 -15.30 -7.03
CA LEU A 164 -15.46 -15.26 -7.67
C LEU A 164 -15.45 -14.34 -8.90
N HIS A 165 -14.83 -13.16 -8.79
CA HIS A 165 -14.65 -12.25 -9.91
C HIS A 165 -13.90 -12.93 -11.08
N LEU A 166 -12.79 -13.62 -10.80
CA LEU A 166 -12.04 -14.36 -11.83
C LEU A 166 -12.89 -15.46 -12.49
N VAL A 167 -13.67 -16.22 -11.72
CA VAL A 167 -14.57 -17.26 -12.25
C VAL A 167 -15.58 -16.65 -13.23
N ILE A 168 -16.24 -15.56 -12.82
CA ILE A 168 -17.25 -14.88 -13.63
C ILE A 168 -16.61 -14.32 -14.90
N CYS A 169 -15.47 -13.63 -14.80
CA CYS A 169 -14.86 -13.04 -15.97
C CYS A 169 -14.30 -14.08 -16.95
N ASN A 170 -13.82 -15.23 -16.45
CA ASN A 170 -13.42 -16.34 -17.31
C ASN A 170 -14.63 -16.95 -18.01
N ALA A 171 -15.75 -17.14 -17.31
CA ALA A 171 -16.99 -17.65 -17.90
C ALA A 171 -17.56 -16.73 -18.99
N LEU A 172 -17.39 -15.41 -18.82
CA LEU A 172 -17.82 -14.39 -19.79
C LEU A 172 -16.78 -14.09 -20.88
N GLY A 173 -15.59 -14.71 -20.82
CA GLY A 173 -14.54 -14.53 -21.82
C GLY A 173 -13.82 -13.18 -21.78
N PHE A 174 -13.94 -12.38 -20.72
CA PHE A 174 -13.31 -11.06 -20.63
C PHE A 174 -11.78 -11.11 -20.63
N TRP A 175 -11.19 -12.23 -20.21
CA TRP A 175 -9.74 -12.43 -20.13
C TRP A 175 -9.19 -13.44 -21.14
N MET A 176 -10.00 -13.83 -22.14
CA MET A 176 -9.52 -14.66 -23.24
C MET A 176 -8.54 -13.83 -24.07
N LYS A 177 -7.25 -14.21 -24.06
CA LYS A 177 -6.32 -13.67 -25.06
C LYS A 177 -6.83 -14.07 -26.44
N ALA A 178 -6.85 -13.12 -27.38
CA ALA A 178 -7.06 -13.45 -28.78
C ALA A 178 -6.08 -14.58 -29.15
N LYS A 179 -6.56 -15.63 -29.82
CA LYS A 179 -5.67 -16.66 -30.38
C LYS A 179 -4.70 -15.92 -31.31
N LYS A 180 -3.41 -15.92 -30.98
CA LYS A 180 -2.38 -15.48 -31.93
C LYS A 180 -2.54 -16.33 -33.19
N SER A 181 -2.56 -15.67 -34.34
CA SER A 181 -2.53 -16.37 -35.61
C SER A 181 -1.19 -17.09 -35.74
N THR A 182 -1.13 -18.12 -36.58
CA THR A 182 0.14 -18.79 -36.91
C THR A 182 1.20 -17.80 -37.38
N ASP A 183 0.80 -16.74 -38.06
CA ASP A 183 1.70 -15.71 -38.60
C ASP A 183 2.30 -14.86 -37.48
N ASP A 184 1.52 -14.52 -36.44
CA ASP A 184 2.01 -13.80 -35.27
C ASP A 184 3.05 -14.62 -34.47
N ILE A 185 2.88 -15.95 -34.43
CA ILE A 185 3.82 -16.87 -33.78
C ILE A 185 5.12 -16.95 -34.59
N ILE A 186 5.02 -17.01 -35.92
CA ILE A 186 6.19 -17.06 -36.81
C ILE A 186 7.00 -15.77 -36.70
N MET A 187 6.35 -14.60 -36.66
CA MET A 187 7.05 -13.32 -36.51
C MET A 187 7.77 -13.19 -35.17
N ASP A 188 7.15 -13.62 -34.06
CA ASP A 188 7.81 -13.62 -32.74
C ASP A 188 9.07 -14.52 -32.73
N ILE A 189 9.06 -15.64 -33.46
CA ILE A 189 10.22 -16.54 -33.54
C ILE A 189 11.35 -15.90 -34.35
N LEU A 190 11.02 -15.23 -35.46
CA LEU A 190 11.99 -14.56 -36.33
C LEU A 190 12.65 -13.35 -35.65
N GLU A 191 11.90 -12.58 -34.87
CA GLU A 191 12.45 -11.43 -34.12
C GLU A 191 13.37 -11.85 -32.98
N ASN A 192 13.23 -13.06 -32.44
CA ASN A 192 14.09 -13.59 -31.38
C ASN A 192 15.32 -14.37 -31.90
N SER A 193 15.40 -14.66 -33.21
CA SER A 193 16.58 -15.31 -33.81
C SER A 193 17.70 -14.34 -34.21
N ASP A 194 17.43 -13.04 -34.27
CA ASP A 194 18.39 -12.02 -34.72
C ASP A 194 19.28 -11.45 -33.58
N GLY A 195 19.22 -12.04 -32.38
CA GLY A 195 19.92 -11.57 -31.18
C GLY A 195 21.09 -12.43 -30.70
N ASN A 196 21.68 -13.30 -31.53
CA ASN A 196 22.81 -14.15 -31.14
C ASN A 196 23.99 -14.10 -32.13
N GLY A 197 24.66 -12.96 -32.14
CA GLY A 197 26.07 -12.76 -32.51
C GLY A 197 26.47 -11.52 -31.72
N ASP A 198 27.28 -11.60 -30.67
CA ASP A 198 28.69 -11.93 -30.75
C ASP A 198 29.17 -12.72 -29.51
N ALA A 199 29.95 -13.78 -29.77
CA ALA A 199 30.72 -14.49 -28.76
C ALA A 199 32.15 -13.93 -28.70
N GLU A 200 32.61 -13.69 -27.47
CA GLU A 200 33.99 -13.79 -26.97
C GLU A 200 35.12 -13.00 -27.65
N GLU A 201 35.70 -12.05 -26.90
CA GLU A 201 37.16 -12.00 -26.72
C GLU A 201 37.46 -11.80 -25.23
N GLU A 202 38.24 -12.72 -24.68
CA GLU A 202 38.75 -12.74 -23.31
C GLU A 202 39.70 -11.56 -23.07
N ASP A 203 39.69 -10.99 -21.85
CA ASP A 203 40.97 -10.74 -21.20
C ASP A 203 40.84 -10.81 -19.67
N GLU A 204 41.76 -11.58 -19.10
CA GLU A 204 41.91 -11.87 -17.68
C GLU A 204 42.26 -10.60 -16.89
N THR A 205 41.78 -10.49 -15.64
CA THR A 205 42.65 -10.35 -14.44
C THR A 205 41.83 -10.26 -13.16
N GLY A 206 42.37 -10.90 -12.10
CA GLY A 206 41.75 -11.13 -10.79
C GLY A 206 41.33 -9.87 -10.02
N ILE A 207 40.67 -10.01 -8.88
CA ILE A 207 41.23 -10.54 -7.63
C ILE A 207 40.05 -10.80 -6.66
N TYR A 208 40.21 -11.86 -5.87
CA TYR A 208 39.45 -12.33 -4.68
C TYR A 208 38.43 -11.40 -4.02
#